data_AF-A0A932RMU9-F1
#
_entry.id   AF-A0A932RMU9-F1
#
_cell.length_a   1.000
_cell.length_b   1.000
_cell.length_c   1.000
_cell.angle_alpha   90.00
_cell.angle_beta   90.00
_cell.angle_gamma   90.00
#
_symmetry.space_group_name_H-M   'P 1'
#
loop_
_entity.id
_entity.type
_entity.pdbx_description
1 polymer ?
#
loop_
_entity_poly.entity_id
_entity_poly.type
_entity_poly.pdbx_seq_one_letter_code
_entity_poly.pdbx_strand_id
1 'polypeptide(L)'
;MTTCQKCHPSATRKFAGYLTHATHHDPDKYPILFYVFWSMTSLVIGTFFFSGMHTLLWLPRAWQMRKLHKKAEEADPNEKQYQRFTRLNRILHIVMIVSFITLTLTGMTLKFSYTAWAAVLSRLFGGFEVAGYVHRFAALMMTGIFVTHIVDLFRRKKKDYGSWWAMLTSADTMLPTKKDWHDVVGSIKWFVNKGPRPQYGRWTYWEKFDYFAVFWGVFIIGSTGMTLWFPELFTRFLPGWFINVATIVHSDEALLATGFIFTVHFFNTHLRPEKFPMDIVVFTGRMSVEELQRDKPAEYAALINSGQLEKYLVEPYPPIVIKAIRLFGWTAVIIGISVVIWIIYAMLFTYR
;
A
#
# COMPACT_ATOMS: atom_id res chain seq x y z
N MET A 1 31.41 17.68 -20.83
CA MET A 1 30.74 18.49 -19.79
C MET A 1 29.98 19.65 -20.41
N THR A 2 30.65 20.49 -21.21
CA THR A 2 30.05 21.58 -22.00
C THR A 2 28.82 21.17 -22.81
N THR A 3 28.80 19.97 -23.42
CA THR A 3 27.62 19.47 -24.14
C THR A 3 26.40 19.24 -23.23
N CYS A 4 26.58 18.60 -22.07
CA CYS A 4 25.50 18.35 -21.11
C CYS A 4 24.93 19.66 -20.56
N GLN A 5 25.79 20.65 -20.32
CA GLN A 5 25.40 21.94 -19.76
C GLN A 5 24.54 22.81 -20.69
N LYS A 6 24.45 22.47 -21.98
CA LYS A 6 23.50 23.15 -22.90
C LYS A 6 22.04 22.95 -22.49
N CYS A 7 21.72 21.78 -21.92
CA CYS A 7 20.35 21.43 -21.48
C CYS A 7 20.24 21.31 -19.94
N HIS A 8 21.35 21.06 -19.26
CA HIS A 8 21.44 20.85 -17.81
C HIS A 8 22.44 21.83 -17.19
N PRO A 9 22.06 23.08 -16.91
CA PRO A 9 22.99 24.15 -16.54
C PRO A 9 23.85 23.83 -15.32
N SER A 10 23.34 23.02 -14.38
CA SER A 10 24.01 22.57 -13.16
C SER A 10 24.65 21.18 -13.28
N ALA A 11 24.77 20.61 -14.49
CA ALA A 11 25.40 19.31 -14.71
C ALA A 11 26.85 19.28 -14.19
N THR A 12 27.20 18.19 -13.52
CA THR A 12 28.54 17.95 -12.97
C THR A 12 29.28 16.86 -13.76
N ARG A 13 30.58 16.66 -13.50
CA ARG A 13 31.31 15.51 -14.07
C ARG A 13 30.70 14.17 -13.66
N LYS A 14 30.18 14.07 -12.43
CA LYS A 14 29.47 12.87 -11.96
C LYS A 14 28.17 12.65 -12.72
N PHE A 15 27.42 13.71 -13.04
CA PHE A 15 26.21 13.64 -13.87
C PHE A 15 26.49 13.03 -15.25
N ALA A 16 27.61 13.40 -15.88
CA ALA A 16 28.04 12.82 -17.15
C ALA A 16 28.38 11.31 -17.08
N GLY A 17 28.46 10.73 -15.88
CA GLY A 17 28.55 9.28 -15.68
C GLY A 17 27.22 8.54 -15.80
N TYR A 18 26.13 9.23 -16.20
CA TYR A 18 24.88 8.60 -16.57
C TYR A 18 25.06 7.69 -17.81
N LEU A 19 24.64 6.43 -17.68
CA LEU A 19 24.75 5.43 -18.73
C LEU A 19 23.55 5.48 -19.69
N THR A 20 23.68 6.19 -20.82
CA THR A 20 22.58 6.44 -21.75
C THR A 20 22.02 5.21 -22.47
N HIS A 21 22.82 4.16 -22.62
CA HIS A 21 22.45 2.90 -23.28
C HIS A 21 22.75 1.68 -22.39
N ALA A 22 22.63 1.86 -21.08
CA ALA A 22 22.78 0.75 -20.14
C ALA A 22 21.63 -0.25 -20.27
N THR A 23 21.95 -1.52 -20.08
CA THR A 23 20.97 -2.62 -20.03
C THR A 23 21.29 -3.53 -18.85
N HIS A 24 20.26 -4.13 -18.25
CA HIS A 24 20.40 -5.11 -17.19
C HIS A 24 20.65 -6.53 -17.72
N HIS A 25 20.78 -6.72 -19.05
CA HIS A 25 21.05 -8.02 -19.67
C HIS A 25 22.54 -8.35 -19.83
N ASP A 26 23.43 -7.40 -19.57
CA ASP A 26 24.89 -7.56 -19.73
C ASP A 26 25.57 -7.46 -18.36
N PRO A 27 25.76 -8.58 -17.64
CA PRO A 27 26.36 -8.58 -16.31
C PRO A 27 27.85 -8.22 -16.32
N ASP A 28 28.55 -8.43 -17.44
CA ASP A 28 29.98 -8.13 -17.55
C ASP A 28 30.20 -6.62 -17.66
N LYS A 29 29.36 -5.93 -18.45
CA LYS A 29 29.46 -4.48 -18.66
C LYS A 29 28.73 -3.67 -17.60
N TYR A 30 27.60 -4.16 -17.09
CA TYR A 30 26.73 -3.44 -16.15
C TYR A 30 26.33 -4.30 -14.93
N PRO A 31 27.30 -4.82 -14.16
CA PRO A 31 27.03 -5.77 -13.07
C PRO A 31 26.06 -5.21 -12.02
N ILE A 32 26.20 -3.93 -11.66
CA ILE A 32 25.32 -3.28 -10.68
C ILE A 32 23.86 -3.27 -11.17
N LEU A 33 23.63 -2.94 -12.45
CA LEU A 33 22.27 -2.85 -12.99
C LEU A 33 21.64 -4.25 -13.12
N PHE A 34 22.44 -5.24 -13.50
CA PHE A 34 22.03 -6.65 -13.53
C PHE A 34 21.54 -7.10 -12.15
N TYR A 35 22.36 -6.93 -11.10
CA TYR A 35 22.00 -7.37 -9.76
C TYR A 35 20.83 -6.58 -9.18
N VAL A 36 20.76 -5.27 -9.40
CA VAL A 36 19.63 -4.45 -8.95
C VAL A 36 18.33 -4.92 -9.61
N PHE A 37 18.32 -5.10 -10.93
CA PHE A 37 17.14 -5.56 -11.66
C PHE A 37 16.67 -6.93 -11.17
N TRP A 38 17.57 -7.91 -11.07
CA TRP A 38 17.21 -9.24 -10.60
C TRP A 38 16.78 -9.26 -9.14
N SER A 39 17.38 -8.43 -8.29
CA SER A 39 16.95 -8.29 -6.89
C SER A 39 15.53 -7.75 -6.80
N MET A 40 15.22 -6.69 -7.55
CA MET A 40 13.86 -6.12 -7.61
C MET A 40 12.86 -7.12 -8.19
N THR A 41 13.22 -7.79 -9.28
CA THR A 41 12.38 -8.83 -9.92
C THR A 41 12.10 -9.98 -8.96
N SER A 42 13.11 -10.48 -8.25
CA SER A 42 12.95 -11.53 -7.24
C SER A 42 12.08 -11.05 -6.07
N LEU A 43 12.24 -9.80 -5.62
CA LEU A 43 11.39 -9.21 -4.60
C LEU A 43 9.92 -9.18 -5.04
N VAL A 44 9.66 -8.75 -6.28
CA VAL A 44 8.31 -8.72 -6.85
C VAL A 44 7.71 -10.13 -6.88
N ILE A 45 8.38 -11.07 -7.56
CA ILE A 45 7.89 -12.44 -7.72
C ILE A 45 7.68 -13.12 -6.37
N GLY A 46 8.67 -12.99 -5.46
CA GLY A 46 8.59 -13.57 -4.13
C GLY A 46 7.41 -13.02 -3.33
N THR A 47 7.23 -11.70 -3.32
CA THR A 47 6.12 -11.05 -2.60
C THR A 47 4.78 -11.57 -3.11
N PHE A 48 4.55 -11.53 -4.42
CA PHE A 48 3.29 -12.02 -5.02
C PHE A 48 3.06 -13.52 -4.82
N PHE A 49 4.12 -14.32 -4.87
CA PHE A 49 4.00 -15.76 -4.63
C PHE A 49 3.53 -16.04 -3.19
N PHE A 50 4.19 -15.47 -2.19
CA PHE A 50 3.83 -15.70 -0.79
C PHE A 50 2.47 -15.10 -0.44
N SER A 51 2.18 -13.86 -0.86
CA SER A 51 0.91 -13.20 -0.58
C SER A 51 -0.25 -13.81 -1.36
N GLY A 52 0.00 -14.27 -2.59
CA GLY A 52 -0.96 -14.97 -3.43
C GLY A 52 -1.31 -16.33 -2.83
N MET A 53 -0.31 -17.13 -2.44
CA MET A 53 -0.54 -18.41 -1.77
C MET A 53 -1.30 -18.22 -0.44
N HIS A 54 -0.91 -17.23 0.36
CA HIS A 54 -1.62 -16.90 1.60
C HIS A 54 -3.09 -16.53 1.35
N THR A 55 -3.36 -15.67 0.37
CA THR A 55 -4.71 -15.30 -0.08
C THR A 55 -5.51 -16.53 -0.52
N LEU A 56 -4.93 -17.39 -1.35
CA LEU A 56 -5.58 -18.60 -1.85
C LEU A 56 -5.93 -19.59 -0.73
N LEU A 57 -5.04 -19.75 0.26
CA LEU A 57 -5.30 -20.61 1.43
C LEU A 57 -6.42 -20.05 2.32
N TRP A 58 -6.56 -18.72 2.40
CA TRP A 58 -7.64 -18.09 3.16
C TRP A 58 -9.01 -18.32 2.49
N LEU A 59 -9.10 -18.23 1.16
CA LEU A 59 -10.37 -18.21 0.40
C LEU A 59 -11.44 -19.21 0.89
N PRO A 60 -11.15 -20.51 1.10
CA PRO A 60 -12.17 -21.45 1.58
C PRO A 60 -12.78 -21.04 2.94
N ARG A 61 -11.95 -20.59 3.88
CA ARG A 61 -12.40 -20.09 5.19
C ARG A 61 -13.21 -18.82 5.06
N ALA A 62 -12.78 -17.92 4.19
CA ALA A 62 -13.48 -16.69 3.86
C ALA A 62 -14.93 -16.96 3.41
N TRP A 63 -15.11 -17.89 2.47
CA TRP A 63 -16.42 -18.34 2.00
C TRP A 63 -17.26 -19.00 3.09
N GLN A 64 -16.64 -19.84 3.94
CA GLN A 64 -17.32 -20.46 5.08
C GLN A 64 -17.86 -19.40 6.04
N MET A 65 -17.05 -18.39 6.38
CA MET A 65 -17.44 -17.29 7.26
C MET A 65 -18.57 -16.46 6.67
N ARG A 66 -18.53 -16.14 5.37
CA ARG A 66 -19.64 -15.44 4.70
C ARG A 66 -20.98 -16.16 4.88
N LYS A 67 -21.00 -17.49 4.72
CA LYS A 67 -22.23 -18.29 4.91
C LYS A 67 -22.74 -18.25 6.35
N LEU A 68 -21.84 -18.19 7.32
CA LEU A 68 -22.18 -18.05 8.74
C LEU A 68 -22.70 -16.64 9.05
N HIS A 69 -22.11 -15.59 8.45
CA HIS A 69 -22.47 -14.19 8.71
C HIS A 69 -23.78 -13.77 8.07
N LYS A 70 -24.13 -14.29 6.89
CA LYS A 70 -25.43 -13.98 6.24
C LYS A 70 -26.64 -14.39 7.11
N LYS A 71 -26.43 -15.26 8.10
CA LYS A 71 -27.43 -15.65 9.10
C LYS A 71 -27.44 -14.76 10.36
N ALA A 72 -26.47 -13.87 10.52
CA ALA A 72 -26.27 -13.00 11.68
C ALA A 72 -26.47 -11.50 11.37
N GLU A 73 -26.79 -11.12 10.13
CA GLU A 73 -27.00 -9.74 9.67
C GLU A 73 -28.40 -9.17 10.03
N GLU A 74 -28.91 -9.48 11.23
CA GLU A 74 -30.10 -8.85 11.84
C GLU A 74 -29.68 -7.93 12.99
N ALA A 75 -28.58 -7.19 12.83
CA ALA A 75 -28.15 -6.19 13.82
C ALA A 75 -29.02 -4.93 13.71
N ASP A 76 -29.37 -4.34 14.85
CA ASP A 76 -30.11 -3.08 14.90
C ASP A 76 -29.30 -1.98 14.18
N PRO A 77 -29.86 -1.32 13.15
CA PRO A 77 -29.18 -0.22 12.44
C PRO A 77 -28.74 0.93 13.36
N ASN A 78 -29.31 1.03 14.56
CA ASN A 78 -29.02 2.06 15.56
C ASN A 78 -28.04 1.58 16.65
N GLU A 79 -27.55 0.34 16.58
CA GLU A 79 -26.60 -0.16 17.56
C GLU A 79 -25.29 0.64 17.50
N LYS A 80 -24.78 1.00 18.69
CA LYS A 80 -23.54 1.75 18.80
C LYS A 80 -22.37 0.92 18.27
N GLN A 81 -21.46 1.58 17.57
CA GLN A 81 -20.31 0.97 16.91
C GLN A 81 -19.02 1.30 17.66
N TYR A 82 -18.05 0.40 17.61
CA TYR A 82 -16.70 0.64 18.13
C TYR A 82 -15.90 1.56 17.20
N GLN A 83 -15.35 2.64 17.75
CA GLN A 83 -14.46 3.55 17.03
C GLN A 83 -13.04 2.96 16.89
N ARG A 84 -12.77 2.35 15.73
CA ARG A 84 -11.47 1.75 15.39
C ARG A 84 -10.42 2.77 14.96
N PHE A 85 -10.79 3.74 14.11
CA PHE A 85 -9.85 4.69 13.50
C PHE A 85 -10.20 6.15 13.82
N THR A 86 -9.15 6.96 14.00
CA THR A 86 -9.28 8.41 14.22
C THR A 86 -9.61 9.13 12.92
N ARG A 87 -10.05 10.40 13.01
CA ARG A 87 -10.28 11.24 11.83
C ARG A 87 -9.01 11.44 11.01
N LEU A 88 -7.86 11.58 11.67
CA LEU A 88 -6.57 11.73 11.00
C LEU A 88 -6.26 10.52 10.11
N ASN A 89 -6.37 9.31 10.66
CA ASN A 89 -6.12 8.08 9.91
C ASN A 89 -7.00 7.98 8.66
N ARG A 90 -8.28 8.32 8.79
CA ARG A 90 -9.25 8.29 7.69
C ARG A 90 -8.92 9.30 6.60
N ILE A 91 -8.57 10.54 6.98
CA ILE A 91 -8.20 11.58 6.03
C ILE A 91 -6.91 11.20 5.31
N LEU A 92 -5.86 10.79 6.04
CA LEU A 92 -4.61 10.36 5.44
C LEU A 92 -4.83 9.21 4.45
N HIS A 93 -5.69 8.24 4.79
CA HIS A 93 -6.02 7.14 3.90
C HIS A 93 -6.76 7.58 2.63
N ILE A 94 -7.74 8.48 2.73
CA ILE A 94 -8.47 9.00 1.55
C ILE A 94 -7.51 9.75 0.63
N VAL A 95 -6.68 10.64 1.17
CA VAL A 95 -5.69 11.39 0.38
C VAL A 95 -4.66 10.42 -0.22
N MET A 96 -4.28 9.36 0.50
CA MET A 96 -3.39 8.31 0.01
C MET A 96 -3.99 7.55 -1.16
N ILE A 97 -5.27 7.16 -1.10
CA ILE A 97 -5.96 6.51 -2.23
C ILE A 97 -5.92 7.39 -3.47
N VAL A 98 -6.32 8.65 -3.34
CA VAL A 98 -6.40 9.58 -4.48
C VAL A 98 -5.01 9.79 -5.09
N SER A 99 -4.02 10.13 -4.26
CA SER A 99 -2.65 10.35 -4.73
C SER A 99 -2.03 9.08 -5.32
N PHE A 100 -2.22 7.91 -4.71
CA PHE A 100 -1.68 6.65 -5.20
C PHE A 100 -2.29 6.21 -6.54
N ILE A 101 -3.61 6.36 -6.72
CA ILE A 101 -4.26 6.08 -8.00
C ILE A 101 -3.72 7.04 -9.08
N THR A 102 -3.60 8.34 -8.78
CA THR A 102 -3.04 9.31 -9.73
C THR A 102 -1.59 8.99 -10.10
N LEU A 103 -0.74 8.68 -9.12
CA LEU A 103 0.65 8.26 -9.33
C LEU A 103 0.74 7.00 -10.18
N THR A 104 -0.12 6.03 -9.91
CA THR A 104 -0.17 4.78 -10.65
C THR A 104 -0.61 5.00 -12.09
N LEU A 105 -1.71 5.74 -12.33
CA LEU A 105 -2.22 5.98 -13.68
C LEU A 105 -1.20 6.74 -14.54
N THR A 106 -0.57 7.76 -13.99
CA THR A 106 0.46 8.54 -14.69
C THR A 106 1.76 7.75 -14.88
N GLY A 107 2.21 7.02 -13.85
CA GLY A 107 3.44 6.22 -13.88
C GLY A 107 3.36 5.01 -14.82
N MET A 108 2.25 4.26 -14.77
CA MET A 108 2.05 3.10 -15.65
C MET A 108 1.85 3.53 -17.12
N THR A 109 1.23 4.69 -17.35
CA THR A 109 1.17 5.29 -18.69
C THR A 109 2.56 5.56 -19.25
N LEU A 110 3.51 6.01 -18.42
CA LEU A 110 4.90 6.21 -18.86
C LEU A 110 5.65 4.88 -19.06
N LYS A 111 5.52 3.94 -18.11
CA LYS A 111 6.20 2.63 -18.15
C LYS A 111 5.79 1.81 -19.38
N PHE A 112 4.51 1.85 -19.73
CA PHE A 112 3.93 1.10 -20.85
C PHE A 112 3.56 2.01 -22.03
N SER A 113 4.32 3.07 -22.27
CA SER A 113 4.01 4.09 -23.29
C SER A 113 3.84 3.56 -24.71
N TYR A 114 4.39 2.38 -25.00
CA TYR A 114 4.26 1.67 -26.27
C TYR A 114 2.90 0.95 -26.46
N THR A 115 2.05 0.93 -25.44
CA THR A 115 0.72 0.29 -25.49
C THR A 115 -0.38 1.28 -25.89
N ALA A 116 -1.44 0.77 -26.53
CA ALA A 116 -2.57 1.61 -26.96
C ALA A 116 -3.32 2.25 -25.77
N TRP A 117 -3.50 1.52 -24.66
CA TRP A 117 -4.18 2.06 -23.49
C TRP A 117 -3.40 3.19 -22.84
N ALA A 118 -2.06 3.12 -22.80
CA ALA A 118 -1.22 4.19 -22.28
C ALA A 118 -1.32 5.44 -23.16
N ALA A 119 -1.35 5.28 -24.49
CA ALA A 119 -1.56 6.40 -25.41
C ALA A 119 -2.92 7.08 -25.18
N VAL A 120 -3.99 6.31 -24.92
CA VAL A 120 -5.32 6.86 -24.59
C VAL A 120 -5.29 7.62 -23.26
N LEU A 121 -4.75 7.01 -22.20
CA LEU A 121 -4.63 7.68 -20.89
C LEU A 121 -3.80 8.96 -20.97
N SER A 122 -2.69 8.92 -21.70
CA SER A 122 -1.84 10.11 -21.94
C SER A 122 -2.66 11.23 -22.57
N ARG A 123 -3.47 10.96 -23.61
CA ARG A 123 -4.35 11.97 -24.22
C ARG A 123 -5.41 12.50 -23.24
N LEU A 124 -6.00 11.64 -22.41
CA LEU A 124 -6.97 12.05 -21.39
C LEU A 124 -6.36 12.99 -20.34
N PHE A 125 -5.08 12.80 -20.00
CA PHE A 125 -4.34 13.72 -19.12
C PHE A 125 -3.89 15.01 -19.82
N GLY A 126 -4.01 15.15 -21.14
CA GLY A 126 -3.50 16.30 -21.90
C GLY A 126 -2.07 16.10 -22.45
N GLY A 127 -1.59 14.86 -22.53
CA GLY A 127 -0.28 14.46 -23.04
C GLY A 127 0.69 14.02 -21.94
N PHE A 128 1.82 13.43 -22.34
CA PHE A 128 2.84 12.91 -21.41
C PHE A 128 3.45 14.00 -20.52
N GLU A 129 3.58 15.22 -21.03
CA GLU A 129 4.10 16.34 -20.26
C GLU A 129 3.16 16.72 -19.10
N VAL A 130 1.87 16.88 -19.39
CA VAL A 130 0.86 17.17 -18.37
C VAL A 130 0.74 16.02 -17.38
N ALA A 131 0.76 14.77 -17.85
CA ALA A 131 0.81 13.59 -16.98
C ALA A 131 2.03 13.64 -16.03
N GLY A 132 3.18 14.12 -16.49
CA GLY A 132 4.37 14.34 -15.66
C GLY A 132 4.16 15.38 -14.56
N TYR A 133 3.51 16.50 -14.85
CA TYR A 133 3.15 17.51 -13.82
C TYR A 133 2.15 16.97 -12.81
N VAL A 134 1.12 16.26 -13.28
CA VAL A 134 0.11 15.60 -12.42
C VAL A 134 0.77 14.57 -11.51
N HIS A 135 1.69 13.76 -12.04
CA HIS A 135 2.45 12.77 -11.27
C HIS A 135 3.24 13.44 -10.14
N ARG A 136 3.98 14.50 -10.45
CA ARG A 136 4.78 15.27 -9.47
C ARG A 136 3.91 15.91 -8.39
N PHE A 137 2.75 16.46 -8.76
CA PHE A 137 1.80 17.00 -7.79
C PHE A 137 1.28 15.92 -6.84
N ALA A 138 0.87 14.75 -7.37
CA ALA A 138 0.45 13.62 -6.54
C ALA A 138 1.59 13.09 -5.66
N ALA A 139 2.85 13.13 -6.13
CA ALA A 139 4.02 12.77 -5.34
C ALA A 139 4.24 13.72 -4.16
N LEU A 140 4.01 15.03 -4.34
CA LEU A 140 4.04 16.00 -3.24
C LEU A 140 2.96 15.72 -2.21
N MET A 141 1.74 15.38 -2.64
CA MET A 141 0.66 14.97 -1.72
C MET A 141 1.05 13.72 -0.92
N MET A 142 1.60 12.69 -1.57
CA MET A 142 2.08 11.47 -0.92
C MET A 142 3.20 11.76 0.08
N THR A 143 4.15 12.63 -0.30
CA THR A 143 5.21 13.08 0.60
C THR A 143 4.64 13.81 1.82
N GLY A 144 3.64 14.67 1.62
CA GLY A 144 2.93 15.35 2.69
C GLY A 144 2.22 14.39 3.65
N ILE A 145 1.60 13.32 3.14
CA ILE A 145 1.01 12.25 3.95
C ILE A 145 2.09 11.56 4.79
N PHE A 146 3.22 11.17 4.17
CA PHE A 146 4.32 10.50 4.85
C PHE A 146 4.87 11.37 5.98
N VAL A 147 5.16 12.65 5.72
CA VAL A 147 5.64 13.60 6.73
C VAL A 147 4.60 13.78 7.85
N THR A 148 3.32 13.92 7.51
CA THR A 148 2.24 14.06 8.51
C THR A 148 2.16 12.83 9.40
N HIS A 149 2.32 11.62 8.83
CA HIS A 149 2.33 10.37 9.58
C HIS A 149 3.54 10.27 10.52
N ILE A 150 4.74 10.65 10.06
CA ILE A 150 5.92 10.72 10.93
C ILE A 150 5.68 11.68 12.09
N VAL A 151 5.16 12.88 11.81
CA VAL A 151 4.83 13.87 12.86
C VAL A 151 3.79 13.31 13.85
N ASP A 152 2.77 12.59 13.36
CA ASP A 152 1.79 11.93 14.24
C ASP A 152 2.45 10.88 15.15
N LEU A 153 3.37 10.06 14.64
CA LEU A 153 4.13 9.11 15.45
C LEU A 153 4.92 9.81 16.57
N PHE A 154 5.58 10.93 16.29
CA PHE A 154 6.27 11.73 17.31
C PHE A 154 5.29 12.32 18.34
N ARG A 155 4.12 12.78 17.89
CA ARG A 155 3.07 13.30 18.78
C ARG A 155 2.51 12.22 19.70
N ARG A 156 2.18 11.04 19.17
CA ARG A 156 1.70 9.88 19.93
C ARG A 156 2.76 9.41 20.92
N LYS A 157 4.02 9.32 20.49
CA LYS A 157 5.16 9.03 21.37
C LYS A 157 5.22 9.99 22.55
N LYS A 158 4.99 11.30 22.36
CA LYS A 158 5.05 12.29 23.44
C LYS A 158 3.81 12.28 24.34
N LYS A 159 2.62 12.19 23.75
CA LYS A 159 1.34 12.37 24.46
C LYS A 159 0.80 11.09 25.09
N ASP A 160 0.86 9.98 24.38
CA ASP A 160 0.14 8.75 24.74
C ASP A 160 1.06 7.73 25.42
N TYR A 161 2.34 7.67 25.03
CA TYR A 161 3.28 6.63 25.51
C TYR A 161 4.48 7.17 26.32
N GLY A 162 4.80 8.47 26.21
CA GLY A 162 5.97 9.11 26.83
C GLY A 162 7.33 8.76 26.19
N SER A 163 7.58 7.49 25.82
CA SER A 163 8.84 7.02 25.23
C SER A 163 8.63 6.16 23.97
N TRP A 164 9.66 6.08 23.12
CA TRP A 164 9.66 5.18 21.96
C TRP A 164 9.56 3.72 22.39
N TRP A 165 10.28 3.33 23.46
CA TRP A 165 10.23 1.98 23.99
C TRP A 165 8.81 1.59 24.37
N ALA A 166 8.13 2.42 25.18
CA ALA A 166 6.76 2.17 25.59
C ALA A 166 5.78 2.06 24.40
N MET A 167 5.93 2.91 23.37
CA MET A 167 5.09 2.83 22.17
C MET A 167 5.33 1.54 21.38
N LEU A 168 6.59 1.19 21.16
CA LEU A 168 7.01 0.07 20.32
C LEU A 168 6.86 -1.30 20.99
N THR A 169 6.78 -1.36 22.33
CA THR A 169 6.52 -2.59 23.10
C THR A 169 5.10 -2.67 23.65
N SER A 170 4.24 -1.69 23.36
CA SER A 170 2.82 -1.72 23.78
C SER A 170 2.02 -2.81 23.06
N ALA A 171 0.84 -3.11 23.60
CA ALA A 171 -0.14 -3.99 22.94
C ALA A 171 -0.60 -3.47 21.56
N ASP A 172 -0.48 -2.16 21.32
CA ASP A 172 -0.84 -1.49 20.07
C ASP A 172 0.32 -1.38 19.07
N THR A 173 1.43 -2.08 19.32
CA THR A 173 2.63 -1.98 18.48
C THR A 173 2.37 -2.40 17.05
N MET A 174 2.88 -1.61 16.11
CA MET A 174 2.95 -1.99 14.71
C MET A 174 4.12 -2.92 14.42
N LEU A 175 5.14 -2.98 15.29
CA LEU A 175 6.30 -3.85 15.06
C LEU A 175 5.88 -5.32 14.99
N PRO A 176 6.48 -6.11 14.08
CA PRO A 176 6.39 -7.56 14.14
C PRO A 176 6.99 -8.06 15.45
N THR A 177 6.25 -8.95 16.12
CA THR A 177 6.59 -9.55 17.40
C THR A 177 6.62 -11.08 17.27
N LYS A 178 7.10 -11.77 18.31
CA LYS A 178 7.01 -13.24 18.38
C LYS A 178 5.55 -13.73 18.25
N LYS A 179 4.56 -12.98 18.75
CA LYS A 179 3.15 -13.34 18.60
C LYS A 179 2.74 -13.39 17.13
N ASP A 180 3.20 -12.45 16.31
CA ASP A 180 2.84 -12.41 14.88
C ASP A 180 3.30 -13.68 14.15
N TRP A 181 4.47 -14.24 14.51
CA TRP A 181 4.91 -15.53 13.98
C TRP A 181 3.99 -16.70 14.39
N HIS A 182 3.58 -16.73 15.66
CA HIS A 182 2.61 -17.74 16.13
C HIS A 182 1.26 -17.58 15.44
N ASP A 183 0.82 -16.34 15.22
CA ASP A 183 -0.42 -16.04 14.51
C ASP A 183 -0.31 -16.49 13.04
N VAL A 184 0.82 -16.28 12.34
CA VAL A 184 1.05 -16.81 10.98
C VAL A 184 0.91 -18.34 10.94
N VAL A 185 1.63 -19.05 11.82
CA VAL A 185 1.58 -20.52 11.86
C VAL A 185 0.18 -21.00 12.23
N GLY A 186 -0.46 -20.33 13.19
CA GLY A 186 -1.84 -20.60 13.59
C GLY A 186 -2.84 -20.39 12.46
N SER A 187 -2.69 -19.32 11.68
CA SER A 187 -3.53 -19.04 10.51
C SER A 187 -3.34 -20.09 9.44
N ILE A 188 -2.09 -20.51 9.14
CA ILE A 188 -1.84 -21.58 8.17
C ILE A 188 -2.53 -22.88 8.63
N LYS A 189 -2.35 -23.28 9.90
CA LYS A 189 -3.05 -24.44 10.48
C LYS A 189 -4.56 -24.29 10.36
N TRP A 190 -5.10 -23.12 10.68
CA TRP A 190 -6.53 -22.84 10.58
C TRP A 190 -7.03 -22.94 9.14
N PHE A 191 -6.32 -22.39 8.16
CA PHE A 191 -6.68 -22.46 6.74
C PHE A 191 -6.82 -23.91 6.27
N VAL A 192 -5.93 -24.81 6.71
CA VAL A 192 -5.95 -26.24 6.35
C VAL A 192 -6.72 -27.14 7.34
N ASN A 193 -7.61 -26.57 8.16
CA ASN A 193 -8.43 -27.29 9.15
C ASN A 193 -7.66 -28.06 10.25
N LYS A 194 -6.40 -27.68 10.52
CA LYS A 194 -5.53 -28.30 11.54
C LYS A 194 -5.42 -27.49 12.84
N GLY A 195 -6.28 -26.50 13.05
CA GLY A 195 -6.28 -25.69 14.28
C GLY A 195 -7.40 -24.67 14.33
N PRO A 196 -7.64 -24.07 15.51
CA PRO A 196 -8.60 -22.99 15.66
C PRO A 196 -8.09 -21.70 15.00
N ARG A 197 -9.01 -20.76 14.71
CA ARG A 197 -8.66 -19.42 14.25
C ARG A 197 -7.82 -18.72 15.35
N PRO A 198 -6.69 -18.07 15.01
CA PRO A 198 -5.88 -17.38 16.00
C PRO A 198 -6.62 -16.24 16.70
N GLN A 199 -6.24 -15.99 17.94
CA GLN A 199 -6.72 -14.87 18.76
C GLN A 199 -5.97 -13.60 18.35
N TYR A 200 -6.39 -13.01 17.22
CA TYR A 200 -5.75 -11.81 16.68
C TYR A 200 -5.92 -10.61 17.62
N GLY A 201 -4.85 -9.82 17.74
CA GLY A 201 -4.85 -8.54 18.45
C GLY A 201 -5.39 -7.40 17.61
N ARG A 202 -5.19 -6.16 18.09
CA ARG A 202 -5.58 -4.93 17.39
C ARG A 202 -5.09 -4.89 15.95
N TRP A 203 -3.82 -5.23 15.77
CA TRP A 203 -3.17 -5.38 14.47
C TRP A 203 -2.86 -6.85 14.20
N THR A 204 -3.31 -7.35 13.06
CA THR A 204 -2.94 -8.67 12.58
C THR A 204 -1.58 -8.63 11.88
N TYR A 205 -0.92 -9.79 11.74
CA TYR A 205 0.39 -9.85 11.09
C TYR A 205 0.37 -9.34 9.64
N TRP A 206 -0.73 -9.55 8.90
CA TRP A 206 -0.85 -9.05 7.53
C TRP A 206 -1.14 -7.54 7.50
N GLU A 207 -1.86 -6.98 8.47
CA GLU A 207 -2.04 -5.52 8.57
C GLU A 207 -0.71 -4.83 8.89
N LYS A 208 0.13 -5.45 9.74
CA LYS A 208 1.49 -4.95 10.01
C LYS A 208 2.38 -5.06 8.77
N PHE A 209 2.29 -6.18 8.04
CA PHE A 209 2.99 -6.36 6.78
C PHE A 209 2.59 -5.27 5.77
N ASP A 210 1.29 -5.09 5.52
CA ASP A 210 0.76 -4.04 4.62
C ASP A 210 1.26 -2.65 5.03
N TYR A 211 1.21 -2.33 6.34
CA TYR A 211 1.72 -1.05 6.85
C TYR A 211 3.20 -0.85 6.53
N PHE A 212 4.05 -1.84 6.82
CA PHE A 212 5.50 -1.72 6.56
C PHE A 212 5.83 -1.74 5.07
N ALA A 213 5.14 -2.55 4.28
CA ALA A 213 5.29 -2.59 2.84
C ALA A 213 5.06 -1.19 2.24
N VAL A 214 3.95 -0.52 2.62
CA VAL A 214 3.68 0.85 2.16
C VAL A 214 4.65 1.86 2.77
N PHE A 215 4.96 1.77 4.07
CA PHE A 215 5.86 2.71 4.74
C PHE A 215 7.26 2.72 4.09
N TRP A 216 7.82 1.53 3.83
CA TRP A 216 9.11 1.40 3.14
C TRP A 216 9.01 1.71 1.65
N GLY A 217 7.95 1.26 0.99
CA GLY A 217 7.73 1.53 -0.43
C GLY A 217 7.66 3.02 -0.74
N VAL A 218 6.93 3.80 0.07
CA VAL A 218 6.86 5.27 -0.06
C VAL A 218 8.23 5.91 0.10
N PHE A 219 9.06 5.42 1.03
CA PHE A 219 10.43 5.93 1.21
C PHE A 219 11.32 5.61 0.00
N ILE A 220 11.27 4.38 -0.52
CA ILE A 220 12.07 3.92 -1.66
C ILE A 220 11.64 4.65 -2.95
N ILE A 221 10.36 4.61 -3.29
CA ILE A 221 9.84 5.27 -4.49
C ILE A 221 9.96 6.80 -4.39
N GLY A 222 9.80 7.36 -3.19
CA GLY A 222 9.96 8.79 -2.95
C GLY A 222 11.41 9.26 -3.13
N SER A 223 12.38 8.57 -2.52
CA SER A 223 13.80 8.92 -2.63
C SER A 223 14.35 8.73 -4.06
N THR A 224 13.98 7.64 -4.73
CA THR A 224 14.32 7.41 -6.14
C THR A 224 13.62 8.41 -7.06
N GLY A 225 12.35 8.73 -6.82
CA GLY A 225 11.60 9.74 -7.58
C GLY A 225 12.20 11.14 -7.46
N MET A 226 12.66 11.52 -6.26
CA MET A 226 13.38 12.78 -6.04
C MET A 226 14.73 12.80 -6.77
N THR A 227 15.43 11.65 -6.83
CA THR A 227 16.67 11.52 -7.63
C THR A 227 16.40 11.74 -9.12
N LEU A 228 15.28 11.19 -9.64
CA LEU A 228 14.87 11.33 -11.03
C LEU A 228 14.32 12.73 -11.36
N TRP A 229 13.68 13.40 -10.40
CA TRP A 229 13.17 14.76 -10.57
C TRP A 229 14.29 15.79 -10.50
N PHE A 230 15.27 15.62 -9.61
CA PHE A 230 16.38 16.56 -9.42
C PHE A 230 17.76 15.92 -9.69
N PRO A 231 18.01 15.35 -10.88
CA PRO A 231 19.21 14.54 -11.11
C PRO A 231 20.50 15.36 -11.02
N GLU A 232 20.49 16.65 -11.40
CA GLU A 232 21.63 17.56 -11.27
C GLU A 232 22.00 17.86 -9.81
N LEU A 233 21.01 17.87 -8.90
CA LEU A 233 21.24 18.03 -7.47
C LEU A 233 21.83 16.74 -6.88
N PHE A 234 21.18 15.60 -7.15
CA PHE A 234 21.57 14.31 -6.55
C PHE A 234 22.94 13.83 -7.02
N THR A 235 23.31 14.12 -8.26
CA THR A 235 24.64 13.76 -8.79
C THR A 235 25.78 14.64 -8.27
N ARG A 236 25.53 15.64 -7.41
CA ARG A 236 26.60 16.31 -6.66
C ARG A 236 27.23 15.36 -5.65
N PHE A 237 26.40 14.54 -5.00
CA PHE A 237 26.82 13.57 -4.00
C PHE A 237 26.90 12.15 -4.54
N LEU A 238 26.01 11.74 -5.45
CA LEU A 238 25.96 10.41 -6.05
C LEU A 238 26.64 10.33 -7.44
N PRO A 239 27.13 9.16 -7.87
CA PRO A 239 27.61 8.97 -9.23
C PRO A 239 26.46 8.95 -10.25
N GLY A 240 26.70 9.36 -11.50
CA GLY A 240 25.67 9.44 -12.54
C GLY A 240 24.99 8.11 -12.89
N TRP A 241 25.70 6.98 -12.74
CA TRP A 241 25.10 5.66 -12.94
C TRP A 241 24.00 5.36 -11.92
N PHE A 242 23.98 6.02 -10.77
CA PHE A 242 22.94 5.86 -9.76
C PHE A 242 21.56 6.32 -10.28
N ILE A 243 21.51 7.24 -11.25
CA ILE A 243 20.26 7.60 -11.92
C ILE A 243 19.64 6.37 -12.59
N ASN A 244 20.43 5.48 -13.20
CA ASN A 244 19.93 4.24 -13.79
C ASN A 244 19.38 3.27 -12.73
N VAL A 245 20.07 3.16 -11.59
CA VAL A 245 19.58 2.37 -10.44
C VAL A 245 18.28 2.94 -9.92
N ALA A 246 18.18 4.27 -9.75
CA ALA A 246 16.96 4.93 -9.33
C ALA A 246 15.81 4.68 -10.32
N THR A 247 16.07 4.70 -11.63
CA THR A 247 15.06 4.36 -12.65
C THR A 247 14.53 2.94 -12.49
N ILE A 248 15.42 1.95 -12.34
CA ILE A 248 15.02 0.54 -12.16
C ILE A 248 14.20 0.38 -10.87
N VAL A 249 14.76 0.82 -9.74
CA VAL A 249 14.11 0.68 -8.42
C VAL A 249 12.78 1.42 -8.39
N HIS A 250 12.71 2.66 -8.89
CA HIS A 250 11.45 3.41 -8.92
C HIS A 250 10.39 2.72 -9.77
N SER A 251 10.77 2.22 -10.94
CA SER A 251 9.85 1.59 -11.90
C SER A 251 9.34 0.24 -11.40
N ASP A 252 10.20 -0.57 -10.77
CA ASP A 252 9.83 -1.91 -10.29
C ASP A 252 9.14 -1.86 -8.94
N GLU A 253 9.53 -0.94 -8.05
CA GLU A 253 8.79 -0.66 -6.82
C GLU A 253 7.39 -0.12 -7.12
N ALA A 254 7.24 0.75 -8.12
CA ALA A 254 5.92 1.20 -8.57
C ALA A 254 5.06 0.03 -9.06
N LEU A 255 5.63 -0.89 -9.83
CA LEU A 255 4.92 -2.07 -10.33
C LEU A 255 4.51 -2.99 -9.17
N LEU A 256 5.43 -3.24 -8.23
CA LEU A 256 5.18 -4.03 -7.02
C LEU A 256 4.06 -3.40 -6.19
N ALA A 257 4.19 -2.11 -5.85
CA ALA A 257 3.22 -1.39 -5.03
C ALA A 257 1.84 -1.37 -5.68
N THR A 258 1.75 -1.02 -6.98
CA THR A 258 0.48 -1.00 -7.72
C THR A 258 -0.17 -2.38 -7.74
N GLY A 259 0.57 -3.41 -8.13
CA GLY A 259 0.00 -4.75 -8.22
C GLY A 259 -0.37 -5.28 -6.83
N PHE A 260 0.46 -5.10 -5.80
CA PHE A 260 0.18 -5.58 -4.45
C PHE A 260 -1.04 -4.88 -3.85
N ILE A 261 -1.12 -3.55 -3.96
CA ILE A 261 -2.22 -2.78 -3.40
C ILE A 261 -3.55 -3.14 -4.08
N PHE A 262 -3.56 -3.20 -5.41
CA PHE A 262 -4.80 -3.45 -6.16
C PHE A 262 -5.21 -4.93 -6.24
N THR A 263 -4.35 -5.86 -5.82
CA THR A 263 -4.69 -7.29 -5.73
C THR A 263 -4.79 -7.77 -4.29
N VAL A 264 -3.66 -7.88 -3.60
CA VAL A 264 -3.56 -8.47 -2.26
C VAL A 264 -4.24 -7.59 -1.22
N HIS A 265 -3.92 -6.30 -1.17
CA HIS A 265 -4.51 -5.41 -0.18
C HIS A 265 -6.02 -5.25 -0.40
N PHE A 266 -6.46 -4.95 -1.64
CA PHE A 266 -7.88 -4.90 -1.99
C PHE A 266 -8.60 -6.22 -1.72
N PHE A 267 -7.94 -7.36 -1.94
CA PHE A 267 -8.51 -8.64 -1.53
C PHE A 267 -8.69 -8.69 -0.02
N ASN A 268 -7.60 -8.49 0.74
CA ASN A 268 -7.58 -8.56 2.20
C ASN A 268 -8.56 -7.60 2.87
N THR A 269 -8.91 -6.48 2.25
CA THR A 269 -9.81 -5.49 2.85
C THR A 269 -11.21 -5.56 2.24
N HIS A 270 -11.35 -5.50 0.93
CA HIS A 270 -12.64 -5.25 0.28
C HIS A 270 -13.25 -6.48 -0.40
N LEU A 271 -12.44 -7.35 -1.01
CA LEU A 271 -12.94 -8.45 -1.84
C LEU A 271 -13.00 -9.80 -1.12
N ARG A 272 -12.60 -9.87 0.16
CA ARG A 272 -12.83 -11.05 1.00
C ARG A 272 -14.33 -11.37 1.04
N PRO A 273 -14.75 -12.60 0.71
CA PRO A 273 -16.15 -13.00 0.75
C PRO A 273 -16.92 -12.58 2.01
N GLU A 274 -16.31 -12.68 3.19
CA GLU A 274 -16.88 -12.34 4.49
C GLU A 274 -17.00 -10.83 4.79
N LYS A 275 -16.35 -9.99 3.98
CA LYS A 275 -16.44 -8.52 4.02
C LYS A 275 -17.20 -7.93 2.83
N PHE A 276 -17.61 -8.80 1.89
CA PHE A 276 -18.36 -8.39 0.71
C PHE A 276 -19.70 -7.73 1.12
N PRO A 277 -20.13 -6.61 0.51
CA PRO A 277 -19.59 -6.02 -0.71
C PRO A 277 -18.29 -5.22 -0.53
N MET A 278 -18.05 -4.63 0.64
CA MET A 278 -16.83 -3.86 0.90
C MET A 278 -16.68 -3.60 2.40
N ASP A 279 -15.46 -3.77 2.92
CA ASP A 279 -15.11 -3.25 4.24
C ASP A 279 -15.01 -1.72 4.20
N ILE A 280 -15.84 -1.06 5.00
CA ILE A 280 -15.91 0.41 5.08
C ILE A 280 -15.24 0.98 6.33
N VAL A 281 -14.65 0.15 7.19
CA VAL A 281 -14.16 0.54 8.52
C VAL A 281 -13.06 1.58 8.40
N VAL A 282 -12.19 1.51 7.38
CA VAL A 282 -11.15 2.54 7.15
C VAL A 282 -11.72 3.90 6.76
N PHE A 283 -12.92 3.93 6.16
CA PHE A 283 -13.57 5.17 5.72
C PHE A 283 -14.48 5.77 6.78
N THR A 284 -15.19 4.94 7.55
CA THR A 284 -16.06 5.37 8.66
C THR A 284 -15.26 5.56 9.96
N GLY A 285 -14.19 4.78 10.14
CA GLY A 285 -13.50 4.60 11.41
C GLY A 285 -14.28 3.79 12.43
N ARG A 286 -15.36 3.11 12.03
CA ARG A 286 -16.34 2.44 12.90
C ARG A 286 -16.56 1.00 12.46
N MET A 287 -16.68 0.09 13.43
CA MET A 287 -17.00 -1.33 13.21
C MET A 287 -18.03 -1.79 14.26
N SER A 288 -18.84 -2.81 13.96
CA SER A 288 -19.77 -3.36 14.96
C SER A 288 -19.01 -4.08 16.08
N VAL A 289 -19.65 -4.25 17.25
CA VAL A 289 -19.01 -4.91 18.39
C VAL A 289 -18.83 -6.41 18.11
N GLU A 290 -19.77 -7.03 17.41
CA GLU A 290 -19.71 -8.43 16.95
C GLU A 290 -18.54 -8.61 15.98
N GLU A 291 -18.35 -7.65 15.07
CA GLU A 291 -17.22 -7.65 14.15
C GLU A 291 -15.89 -7.53 14.92
N LEU A 292 -15.83 -6.67 15.95
CA LEU A 292 -14.65 -6.50 16.80
C LEU A 292 -14.31 -7.80 17.53
N GLN A 293 -15.31 -8.42 18.17
CA GLN A 293 -15.14 -9.70 18.86
C GLN A 293 -14.65 -10.80 17.92
N ARG A 294 -15.15 -10.84 16.68
CA ARG A 294 -14.80 -11.87 15.71
C ARG A 294 -13.44 -11.66 15.05
N ASP A 295 -13.14 -10.44 14.61
CA ASP A 295 -11.93 -10.14 13.84
C ASP A 295 -10.74 -9.78 14.72
N LYS A 296 -10.98 -9.25 15.92
CA LYS A 296 -9.97 -8.75 16.87
C LYS A 296 -10.27 -9.22 18.30
N PRO A 297 -10.41 -10.54 18.52
CA PRO A 297 -10.91 -11.07 19.79
C PRO A 297 -10.02 -10.71 20.99
N ALA A 298 -8.69 -10.59 20.81
CA ALA A 298 -7.81 -10.20 21.92
C ALA A 298 -7.94 -8.71 22.27
N GLU A 299 -8.23 -7.84 21.29
CA GLU A 299 -8.54 -6.42 21.54
C GLU A 299 -9.88 -6.28 22.26
N TYR A 300 -10.90 -7.01 21.80
CA TYR A 300 -12.20 -7.07 22.45
C TYR A 300 -12.08 -7.51 23.91
N ALA A 301 -11.40 -8.63 24.17
CA ALA A 301 -11.21 -9.15 25.53
C ALA A 301 -10.48 -8.15 26.44
N ALA A 302 -9.45 -7.46 25.92
CA ALA A 302 -8.73 -6.43 26.68
C ALA A 302 -9.64 -5.24 27.05
N LEU A 303 -10.51 -4.80 26.13
CA LEU A 303 -11.45 -3.70 26.37
C LEU A 303 -12.54 -4.05 27.38
N ILE A 304 -13.03 -5.28 27.35
CA ILE A 304 -14.00 -5.80 28.34
C ILE A 304 -13.34 -5.90 29.71
N ASN A 305 -12.17 -6.55 29.80
CA ASN A 305 -11.47 -6.76 31.07
C ASN A 305 -11.04 -5.43 31.73
N SER A 306 -10.75 -4.40 30.94
CA SER A 306 -10.39 -3.07 31.44
C SER A 306 -11.60 -2.15 31.69
N GLY A 307 -12.82 -2.55 31.33
CA GLY A 307 -14.02 -1.72 31.44
C GLY A 307 -13.99 -0.47 30.55
N GLN A 308 -13.25 -0.51 29.44
CA GLN A 308 -13.04 0.66 28.58
C GLN A 308 -13.89 0.67 27.31
N LEU A 309 -14.59 -0.43 26.98
CA LEU A 309 -15.34 -0.57 25.73
C LEU A 309 -16.32 0.60 25.49
N GLU A 310 -17.09 0.98 26.52
CA GLU A 310 -18.10 2.05 26.42
C GLU A 310 -17.52 3.40 25.98
N LYS A 311 -16.26 3.70 26.33
CA LYS A 311 -15.58 4.94 25.96
C LYS A 311 -15.35 5.06 24.45
N TYR A 312 -15.36 3.94 23.73
CA TYR A 312 -15.13 3.86 22.29
C TYR A 312 -16.41 3.61 21.50
N LEU A 313 -17.57 3.48 22.17
CA LEU A 313 -18.86 3.31 21.50
C LEU A 313 -19.37 4.64 20.96
N VAL A 314 -19.65 4.68 19.67
CA VAL A 314 -20.13 5.85 18.94
C VAL A 314 -21.33 5.50 18.08
N GLU A 315 -22.22 6.48 17.86
CA GLU A 315 -23.38 6.30 16.99
C GLU A 315 -22.96 5.90 15.57
N PRO A 316 -23.74 5.06 14.87
CA PRO A 316 -23.47 4.70 13.46
C PRO A 316 -23.61 5.93 12.53
N TYR A 317 -23.13 5.80 11.30
CA TYR A 317 -23.30 6.87 10.30
C TYR A 317 -24.66 6.73 9.60
N PRO A 318 -25.29 7.85 9.18
CA PRO A 318 -26.51 7.79 8.39
C PRO A 318 -26.32 6.99 7.09
N PRO A 319 -27.35 6.25 6.62
CA PRO A 319 -27.24 5.40 5.44
C PRO A 319 -26.75 6.12 4.17
N ILE A 320 -27.05 7.41 4.01
CA ILE A 320 -26.59 8.22 2.87
C ILE A 320 -25.07 8.36 2.84
N VAL A 321 -24.43 8.52 4.02
CA VAL A 321 -22.97 8.61 4.14
C VAL A 321 -22.33 7.28 3.79
N ILE A 322 -22.93 6.17 4.24
CA ILE A 322 -22.45 4.82 3.90
C ILE A 322 -22.53 4.56 2.41
N LYS A 323 -23.62 4.96 1.74
CA LYS A 323 -23.77 4.85 0.28
C LYS A 323 -22.69 5.64 -0.46
N ALA A 324 -22.42 6.87 -0.06
CA ALA A 324 -21.38 7.70 -0.66
C ALA A 324 -19.98 7.09 -0.50
N ILE A 325 -19.66 6.58 0.69
CA ILE A 325 -18.39 5.87 0.96
C ILE A 325 -18.26 4.63 0.08
N ARG A 326 -19.33 3.84 -0.05
CA ARG A 326 -19.33 2.65 -0.91
C ARG A 326 -19.11 3.00 -2.37
N LEU A 327 -19.76 4.06 -2.87
CA LEU A 327 -19.54 4.53 -4.23
C LEU A 327 -18.06 4.90 -4.45
N PHE A 328 -17.50 5.73 -3.56
CA PHE A 328 -16.09 6.12 -3.64
C PHE A 328 -15.14 4.90 -3.62
N GLY A 329 -15.33 3.99 -2.67
CA GLY A 329 -14.48 2.80 -2.55
C GLY A 329 -14.60 1.88 -3.75
N TRP A 330 -15.81 1.64 -4.29
CA TRP A 330 -16.00 0.86 -5.51
C TRP A 330 -15.36 1.51 -6.72
N THR A 331 -15.46 2.83 -6.88
CA THR A 331 -14.75 3.54 -7.96
C THR A 331 -13.24 3.31 -7.86
N ALA A 332 -12.66 3.43 -6.67
CA ALA A 332 -11.23 3.18 -6.46
C ALA A 332 -10.85 1.71 -6.77
N VAL A 333 -11.66 0.75 -6.32
CA VAL A 333 -11.45 -0.69 -6.59
C VAL A 333 -11.51 -0.99 -8.08
N ILE A 334 -12.52 -0.47 -8.78
CA ILE A 334 -12.68 -0.69 -10.23
C ILE A 334 -11.48 -0.13 -10.99
N ILE A 335 -11.08 1.13 -10.70
CA ILE A 335 -9.91 1.74 -11.34
C ILE A 335 -8.66 0.90 -11.07
N GLY A 336 -8.44 0.48 -9.82
CA GLY A 336 -7.26 -0.31 -9.47
C GLY A 336 -7.21 -1.67 -10.17
N ILE A 337 -8.33 -2.39 -10.20
CA ILE A 337 -8.43 -3.67 -10.93
C ILE A 337 -8.21 -3.48 -12.43
N SER A 338 -8.77 -2.42 -13.03
CA SER A 338 -8.53 -2.10 -14.44
C SER A 338 -7.05 -1.87 -14.74
N VAL A 339 -6.33 -1.15 -13.87
CA VAL A 339 -4.88 -0.96 -14.01
C VAL A 339 -4.13 -2.30 -13.95
N VAL A 340 -4.47 -3.19 -13.01
CA VAL A 340 -3.84 -4.52 -12.93
C VAL A 340 -4.07 -5.31 -14.21
N ILE A 341 -5.30 -5.31 -14.75
CA ILE A 341 -5.62 -5.99 -16.01
C ILE A 341 -4.78 -5.42 -17.16
N TRP A 342 -4.63 -4.10 -17.25
CA TRP A 342 -3.80 -3.46 -18.29
C TRP A 342 -2.32 -3.79 -18.15
N ILE A 343 -1.79 -3.84 -16.93
CA ILE A 343 -0.41 -4.27 -16.65
C ILE A 343 -0.20 -5.72 -17.11
N ILE A 344 -1.08 -6.64 -16.70
CA ILE A 344 -0.98 -8.05 -17.08
C ILE A 344 -1.06 -8.20 -18.60
N TYR A 345 -2.01 -7.51 -19.25
CA TYR A 345 -2.12 -7.50 -20.69
C TYR A 345 -0.83 -7.00 -21.35
N ALA A 346 -0.27 -5.90 -20.83
CA ALA A 346 0.95 -5.34 -21.37
C ALA A 346 2.13 -6.30 -21.25
N MET A 347 2.30 -6.93 -20.08
CA MET A 347 3.40 -7.86 -19.81
C MET A 347 3.30 -9.16 -20.61
N LEU A 348 2.10 -9.68 -20.85
CA LEU A 348 1.91 -10.96 -21.54
C LEU A 348 1.87 -10.84 -23.08
N PHE A 349 1.27 -9.77 -23.61
CA PHE A 349 0.95 -9.69 -25.04
C PHE A 349 1.69 -8.60 -25.79
N THR A 350 2.31 -7.64 -25.08
CA THR A 350 2.94 -6.47 -25.73
C THR A 350 4.39 -6.26 -25.34
N TYR A 351 4.86 -6.90 -24.27
CA TYR A 351 6.24 -6.84 -23.84
C TYR A 351 7.13 -7.47 -24.92
N ARG A 352 8.06 -6.68 -25.46
CA ARG A 352 8.98 -7.05 -26.53
C ARG A 352 10.38 -7.19 -26.00
#